data_AF-A0A1Y2SXJ2-F1
#
_entry.id   AF-A0A1Y2SXJ2-F1
#
_cell.length_a   1.000
_cell.length_b   1.000
_cell.length_c   1.000
_cell.angle_alpha   90.00
_cell.angle_beta   90.00
_cell.angle_gamma   90.00
#
_symmetry.space_group_name_H-M   'P 1'
#
loop_
_entity.id
_entity.type
_entity.pdbx_description
1 polymer ?
#
loop_
_entity_poly.entity_id
_entity_poly.type
_entity_poly.pdbx_seq_one_letter_code
_entity_poly.pdbx_strand_id
1 'polypeptide(L)'
;MTTRQNMSSATRAATRPADRPATRGPADSGPARAEIDTTRPATRRQQAAESRARSCAMASAPPAELSRENAPPQSGPRSYANAPLHGPVHANARRRARRLLRAGTLTELISGRFAQTQDWARHSLDRKILEKILAVTQVHPHWALASISAAAVYGYVARAGLHSRVHCTADEHTASARRSVVPVCFHHVKGGRLRSGEGDDPRAEKPQPCCQTLLNAFGERGYEDSQDVVRNYVALSDTLGLLFGILVTSPLQTMFDCARMLPFSDALPACDYIARVFCISRDAIREFLDKRRGCWKIRYARFVLGFVDARSESGGESFCRARMIESGFALPELQQSMANPLSAPEFITTSRYTTMTMRTDYMWRGTKTIVAEFDGQCKYNDSTMIASVGARDGDEVREIQAERDTALTMMGCEVVHVTYADVRYSSGRSLNRKLRAAGVPEVSYWEKYRRKHWLARSFHARSLMRLE
;
A
#
# COMPACT_ATOMS: atom_id res chain seq x y z
N MET A 1 -61.07 -43.14 -16.26
CA MET A 1 -61.53 -42.60 -14.96
C MET A 1 -60.69 -41.35 -14.69
N THR A 2 -61.14 -40.15 -15.08
CA THR A 2 -62.02 -39.21 -14.32
C THR A 2 -61.28 -38.63 -13.10
N THR A 3 -61.00 -37.31 -12.97
CA THR A 3 -61.54 -36.11 -13.67
C THR A 3 -60.46 -34.99 -13.55
N ARG A 4 -59.97 -34.30 -14.61
CA ARG A 4 -60.43 -33.01 -15.24
C ARG A 4 -60.87 -31.92 -14.23
N GLN A 5 -60.62 -30.61 -14.37
CA GLN A 5 -60.11 -29.70 -15.44
C GLN A 5 -59.08 -28.70 -14.84
N ASN A 6 -58.20 -27.92 -15.51
CA ASN A 6 -57.70 -27.80 -16.90
C ASN A 6 -58.43 -26.91 -17.96
N MET A 7 -58.33 -25.56 -17.87
CA MET A 7 -58.36 -24.57 -18.98
C MET A 7 -57.53 -23.29 -18.60
N SER A 8 -56.71 -22.61 -19.43
CA SER A 8 -56.76 -22.22 -20.87
C SER A 8 -57.70 -21.01 -21.10
N SER A 9 -57.46 -19.94 -21.89
CA SER A 9 -56.32 -19.53 -22.76
C SER A 9 -56.60 -18.14 -23.42
N ALA A 10 -55.55 -17.44 -23.88
CA ALA A 10 -55.55 -16.43 -24.98
C ALA A 10 -56.37 -15.10 -24.75
N THR A 11 -56.17 -13.96 -25.45
CA THR A 11 -55.82 -13.75 -26.87
C THR A 11 -55.16 -12.38 -27.17
N ARG A 12 -54.43 -12.32 -28.30
CA ARG A 12 -53.76 -11.22 -29.06
C ARG A 12 -54.41 -9.82 -29.09
N ALA A 13 -53.56 -8.78 -29.27
CA ALA A 13 -53.48 -7.80 -30.39
C ALA A 13 -52.93 -6.44 -29.86
N ALA A 14 -51.90 -5.75 -30.37
CA ALA A 14 -51.36 -5.49 -31.72
C ALA A 14 -52.03 -4.32 -32.49
N THR A 15 -51.62 -3.08 -32.20
CA THR A 15 -51.68 -1.94 -33.15
C THR A 15 -50.68 -0.79 -32.83
N ARG A 16 -49.94 -0.41 -33.87
CA ARG A 16 -49.27 0.88 -34.17
C ARG A 16 -49.81 1.29 -35.57
N PRO A 17 -49.57 2.48 -36.18
CA PRO A 17 -48.68 3.59 -35.81
C PRO A 17 -49.33 5.00 -36.02
N ALA A 18 -48.49 6.04 -36.25
CA ALA A 18 -48.80 7.38 -36.80
C ALA A 18 -49.50 8.39 -35.84
N ASP A 19 -49.31 9.71 -35.95
CA ASP A 19 -48.69 10.51 -37.03
C ASP A 19 -47.98 11.79 -36.56
N ARG A 20 -47.20 12.45 -37.45
CA ARG A 20 -46.73 13.85 -37.30
C ARG A 20 -47.82 14.83 -37.80
N PRO A 21 -47.75 16.12 -37.43
CA PRO A 21 -47.39 17.07 -38.48
C PRO A 21 -46.44 18.20 -38.02
N ALA A 22 -45.94 18.97 -39.00
CA ALA A 22 -45.12 20.17 -38.80
C ALA A 22 -45.71 21.37 -39.55
N THR A 23 -45.63 22.56 -38.95
CA THR A 23 -45.93 23.86 -39.57
C THR A 23 -45.00 24.91 -38.97
N ARG A 24 -44.00 25.40 -39.73
CA ARG A 24 -43.98 26.68 -40.50
C ARG A 24 -43.65 27.93 -39.64
N GLY A 25 -42.62 28.68 -40.08
CA GLY A 25 -42.33 30.06 -39.63
C GLY A 25 -43.24 31.10 -40.34
N PRO A 26 -42.85 32.39 -40.54
CA PRO A 26 -41.50 32.80 -41.03
C PRO A 26 -40.95 34.18 -40.55
N ALA A 27 -39.74 34.53 -41.06
CA ALA A 27 -39.22 35.89 -41.34
C ALA A 27 -39.00 36.89 -40.14
N ASP A 28 -38.20 37.96 -40.22
CA ASP A 28 -37.47 38.58 -41.35
C ASP A 28 -36.24 39.41 -40.88
N SER A 29 -35.53 40.05 -41.82
CA SER A 29 -34.52 41.14 -41.75
C SER A 29 -33.02 40.78 -41.71
N GLY A 30 -32.36 41.00 -42.87
CA GLY A 30 -31.00 41.57 -42.97
C GLY A 30 -31.05 43.11 -43.03
N PRO A 31 -30.06 43.86 -43.60
CA PRO A 31 -29.00 43.39 -44.51
C PRO A 31 -27.58 44.05 -44.40
N ALA A 32 -26.57 43.29 -44.87
CA ALA A 32 -25.47 43.65 -45.81
C ALA A 32 -24.40 44.77 -45.58
N ARG A 33 -23.23 44.51 -46.23
CA ARG A 33 -22.08 45.39 -46.60
C ARG A 33 -21.03 45.65 -45.50
N ALA A 34 -19.72 45.79 -45.79
CA ALA A 34 -18.98 45.87 -47.07
C ALA A 34 -17.60 45.16 -47.03
N GLU A 35 -17.00 44.90 -48.20
CA GLU A 35 -15.59 44.48 -48.38
C GLU A 35 -14.63 45.67 -48.28
N ILE A 36 -13.45 45.50 -47.67
CA ILE A 36 -12.19 46.17 -48.07
C ILE A 36 -11.02 45.20 -47.82
N ASP A 37 -10.20 44.96 -48.85
CA ASP A 37 -8.89 44.31 -48.79
C ASP A 37 -7.78 45.34 -48.58
N THR A 38 -6.85 45.10 -47.64
CA THR A 38 -5.51 45.73 -47.65
C THR A 38 -4.46 44.93 -46.86
N THR A 39 -3.49 44.35 -47.60
CA THR A 39 -2.03 44.35 -47.32
C THR A 39 -1.43 43.74 -46.03
N ARG A 40 -0.93 42.49 -46.17
CA ARG A 40 0.46 42.02 -45.85
C ARG A 40 0.95 42.05 -44.36
N PRO A 41 2.13 41.45 -44.00
CA PRO A 41 2.11 40.36 -43.02
C PRO A 41 2.98 40.56 -41.75
N ALA A 42 2.68 39.80 -40.69
CA ALA A 42 3.57 39.67 -39.52
C ALA A 42 3.66 38.22 -39.04
N THR A 43 4.85 37.62 -39.21
CA THR A 43 5.24 36.35 -38.59
C THR A 43 5.52 36.52 -37.08
N ARG A 44 5.76 35.38 -36.40
CA ARG A 44 6.57 35.27 -35.16
C ARG A 44 5.84 35.41 -33.81
N ARG A 45 5.03 34.41 -33.42
CA ARG A 45 4.86 34.01 -32.00
C ARG A 45 4.34 32.57 -31.75
N GLN A 46 4.82 31.59 -32.53
CA GLN A 46 4.77 30.16 -32.20
C GLN A 46 6.18 29.58 -32.21
N GLN A 47 7.00 29.99 -31.24
CA GLN A 47 8.31 29.42 -30.88
C GLN A 47 8.88 30.24 -29.70
N ALA A 48 8.36 29.98 -28.49
CA ALA A 48 8.76 30.68 -27.26
C ALA A 48 8.56 29.80 -26.01
N ALA A 49 8.98 28.53 -26.08
CA ALA A 49 9.01 27.61 -24.94
C ALA A 49 10.30 26.76 -24.83
N GLU A 50 11.26 26.92 -25.76
CA GLU A 50 12.48 26.10 -25.84
C GLU A 50 13.77 26.95 -25.89
N SER A 51 13.99 27.85 -24.91
CA SER A 51 15.23 28.64 -24.86
C SER A 51 15.64 29.21 -23.48
N ARG A 52 15.29 28.55 -22.36
CA ARG A 52 15.75 28.96 -21.00
C ARG A 52 16.32 27.81 -20.15
N ALA A 53 17.30 27.09 -20.70
CA ALA A 53 18.13 26.14 -19.95
C ALA A 53 19.60 26.11 -20.41
N ARG A 54 20.14 27.24 -20.90
CA ARG A 54 21.57 27.42 -21.23
C ARG A 54 22.00 28.88 -21.02
N SER A 55 22.47 29.22 -19.82
CA SER A 55 23.55 30.19 -19.56
C SER A 55 23.65 30.45 -18.05
N CYS A 56 24.67 29.87 -17.41
CA CYS A 56 25.29 30.37 -16.18
C CYS A 56 26.57 29.57 -15.95
N ALA A 57 27.64 30.00 -16.62
CA ALA A 57 28.99 29.50 -16.44
C ALA A 57 29.96 30.68 -16.59
N MET A 58 31.16 30.54 -16.01
CA MET A 58 32.26 31.53 -15.93
C MET A 58 32.13 32.60 -14.82
N ALA A 59 32.85 32.37 -13.71
CA ALA A 59 33.96 33.25 -13.31
C ALA A 59 34.87 32.57 -12.26
N SER A 60 36.18 32.86 -12.37
CA SER A 60 37.24 32.73 -11.34
C SER A 60 37.78 31.33 -10.97
N ALA A 61 39.03 31.09 -11.38
CA ALA A 61 39.89 29.99 -10.94
C ALA A 61 41.17 30.52 -10.24
N PRO A 62 41.75 29.80 -9.27
CA PRO A 62 43.09 30.06 -8.74
C PRO A 62 44.18 29.26 -9.48
N PRO A 63 45.48 29.61 -9.34
CA PRO A 63 46.53 29.18 -10.27
C PRO A 63 47.12 27.80 -9.97
N ALA A 64 47.85 27.27 -10.96
CA ALA A 64 48.55 25.99 -10.89
C ALA A 64 49.98 26.14 -10.34
N GLU A 65 50.42 25.18 -9.53
CA GLU A 65 51.83 24.92 -9.23
C GLU A 65 52.22 23.49 -9.61
N LEU A 66 53.50 23.31 -9.95
CA LEU A 66 54.04 22.11 -10.60
C LEU A 66 54.58 21.06 -9.62
N SER A 67 54.39 19.81 -10.02
CA SER A 67 55.33 18.69 -9.83
C SER A 67 55.71 18.23 -8.40
N ARG A 68 55.18 17.07 -8.02
CA ARG A 68 55.97 15.99 -7.39
C ARG A 68 55.32 14.62 -7.63
N GLU A 69 55.95 13.82 -8.49
CA GLU A 69 55.61 12.40 -8.66
C GLU A 69 56.09 11.54 -7.47
N ASN A 70 55.64 10.28 -7.47
CA ASN A 70 56.13 9.17 -6.62
C ASN A 70 55.73 9.17 -5.14
N ALA A 71 54.47 8.80 -4.89
CA ALA A 71 54.09 8.01 -3.73
C ALA A 71 53.45 6.70 -4.21
N PRO A 72 53.80 5.52 -3.64
CA PRO A 72 53.24 4.24 -4.08
C PRO A 72 51.73 4.17 -3.75
N PRO A 73 50.93 3.44 -4.55
CA PRO A 73 49.49 3.35 -4.34
C PRO A 73 49.19 2.64 -3.01
N GLN A 74 48.83 3.43 -1.98
CA GLN A 74 48.41 2.88 -0.70
C GLN A 74 47.14 2.07 -0.90
N SER A 75 47.26 0.74 -0.77
CA SER A 75 46.15 -0.20 -0.91
C SER A 75 45.24 -0.20 0.33
N GLY A 76 44.56 0.93 0.53
CA GLY A 76 43.47 1.08 1.49
C GLY A 76 42.33 0.09 1.22
N PRO A 77 41.49 -0.20 2.22
CA PRO A 77 40.59 -1.33 2.16
C PRO A 77 39.52 -1.11 1.08
N ARG A 78 39.43 -2.03 0.10
CA ARG A 78 38.20 -2.23 -0.68
C ARG A 78 37.04 -2.31 0.31
N SER A 79 36.22 -1.27 0.33
CA SER A 79 35.21 -1.04 1.35
C SER A 79 33.95 -1.82 0.99
N TYR A 80 33.23 -2.27 2.02
CA TYR A 80 31.86 -2.74 1.86
C TYR A 80 30.85 -1.56 1.97
N ALA A 81 31.29 -0.34 1.63
CA ALA A 81 30.55 0.88 1.94
C ALA A 81 29.29 1.09 1.07
N ASN A 82 29.30 0.63 -0.19
CA ASN A 82 28.28 0.97 -1.19
C ASN A 82 27.52 -0.25 -1.76
N ALA A 83 27.45 -1.37 -1.04
CA ALA A 83 26.65 -2.53 -1.45
C ALA A 83 26.20 -3.37 -0.23
N PRO A 84 25.05 -3.06 0.41
CA PRO A 84 24.60 -3.63 1.69
C PRO A 84 24.34 -5.15 1.69
N LEU A 85 24.46 -5.83 0.54
CA LEU A 85 23.97 -7.20 0.35
C LEU A 85 24.94 -8.13 -0.40
N HIS A 86 26.04 -7.65 -0.98
CA HIS A 86 26.92 -8.49 -1.80
C HIS A 86 27.80 -9.42 -0.94
N GLY A 87 27.45 -10.71 -0.94
CA GLY A 87 28.17 -11.76 -0.22
C GLY A 87 29.54 -12.07 -0.84
N PRO A 88 30.54 -12.47 -0.04
CA PRO A 88 31.90 -12.74 -0.51
C PRO A 88 31.99 -13.97 -1.45
N VAL A 89 32.22 -13.72 -2.74
CA VAL A 89 32.24 -14.72 -3.83
C VAL A 89 33.38 -15.74 -3.72
N HIS A 90 34.58 -15.34 -3.30
CA HIS A 90 35.77 -16.21 -3.24
C HIS A 90 36.21 -16.54 -1.81
N ALA A 91 36.96 -17.63 -1.63
CA ALA A 91 37.34 -18.17 -0.32
C ALA A 91 38.08 -17.17 0.58
N ASN A 92 38.98 -16.35 0.03
CA ASN A 92 39.69 -15.31 0.78
C ASN A 92 38.75 -14.20 1.28
N ALA A 93 37.77 -13.80 0.46
CA ALA A 93 36.74 -12.85 0.88
C ALA A 93 35.85 -13.45 1.98
N ARG A 94 35.47 -14.74 1.90
CA ARG A 94 34.73 -15.44 2.97
C ARG A 94 35.51 -15.48 4.28
N ARG A 95 36.82 -15.79 4.22
CA ARG A 95 37.71 -15.76 5.40
C ARG A 95 37.87 -14.35 5.97
N ARG A 96 37.92 -13.30 5.14
CA ARG A 96 37.93 -11.90 5.60
C ARG A 96 36.61 -11.51 6.28
N ALA A 97 35.46 -11.80 5.66
CA ALA A 97 34.15 -11.50 6.25
C ALA A 97 33.95 -12.19 7.62
N ARG A 98 34.32 -13.48 7.75
CA ARG A 98 34.29 -14.19 9.05
C ARG A 98 35.25 -13.62 10.11
N ARG A 99 36.35 -12.97 9.72
CA ARG A 99 37.21 -12.22 10.66
C ARG A 99 36.53 -10.93 11.11
N LEU A 100 35.95 -10.17 10.19
CA LEU A 100 35.25 -8.92 10.48
C LEU A 100 33.96 -9.13 11.29
N LEU A 101 33.25 -10.24 11.09
CA LEU A 101 32.11 -10.67 11.93
C LEU A 101 32.56 -10.92 13.38
N ARG A 102 33.67 -11.68 13.58
CA ARG A 102 34.23 -11.93 14.92
C ARG A 102 34.81 -10.68 15.58
N ALA A 103 35.23 -9.69 14.79
CA ALA A 103 35.66 -8.37 15.27
C ALA A 103 34.49 -7.38 15.47
N GLY A 104 33.23 -7.81 15.30
CA GLY A 104 32.04 -6.96 15.46
C GLY A 104 31.84 -5.91 14.36
N THR A 105 32.71 -5.82 13.36
CA THR A 105 32.61 -4.82 12.26
C THR A 105 31.46 -5.13 11.29
N LEU A 106 31.16 -6.42 11.10
CA LEU A 106 30.05 -6.89 10.27
C LEU A 106 29.00 -7.60 11.11
N THR A 107 27.74 -7.49 10.71
CA THR A 107 26.60 -8.28 11.22
C THR A 107 26.11 -9.20 10.11
N GLU A 108 25.84 -10.47 10.42
CA GLU A 108 25.30 -11.45 9.46
C GLU A 108 23.77 -11.32 9.35
N LEU A 109 23.28 -11.06 8.13
CA LEU A 109 21.86 -10.86 7.82
C LEU A 109 21.13 -12.20 7.66
N ILE A 110 21.74 -13.07 6.85
CA ILE A 110 21.44 -14.48 6.59
C ILE A 110 22.79 -15.18 6.32
N SER A 111 22.83 -16.51 6.37
CA SER A 111 24.07 -17.28 6.18
C SER A 111 24.88 -16.84 4.95
N GLY A 112 26.06 -16.27 5.18
CA GLY A 112 26.98 -15.79 4.14
C GLY A 112 26.72 -14.39 3.57
N ARG A 113 25.78 -13.61 4.13
CA ARG A 113 25.45 -12.23 3.72
C ARG A 113 25.57 -11.28 4.91
N PHE A 114 26.22 -10.14 4.71
CA PHE A 114 26.66 -9.28 5.80
C PHE A 114 26.35 -7.81 5.52
N ALA A 115 25.96 -7.07 6.56
CA ALA A 115 25.93 -5.60 6.58
C ALA A 115 27.02 -5.07 7.53
N GLN A 116 27.37 -3.79 7.43
CA GLN A 116 28.21 -3.14 8.44
C GLN A 116 27.43 -3.00 9.75
N THR A 117 28.03 -3.33 10.88
CA THR A 117 27.32 -3.33 12.17
C THR A 117 26.84 -1.93 12.58
N GLN A 118 27.57 -0.87 12.23
CA GLN A 118 27.17 0.51 12.57
C GLN A 118 25.96 0.98 11.76
N ASP A 119 25.99 0.77 10.44
CA ASP A 119 24.86 1.11 9.55
C ASP A 119 23.63 0.27 9.90
N TRP A 120 23.84 -1.04 10.07
CA TRP A 120 22.81 -1.96 10.55
C TRP A 120 22.24 -1.54 11.90
N ALA A 121 23.04 -1.08 12.86
CA ALA A 121 22.51 -0.62 14.14
C ALA A 121 21.54 0.57 13.95
N ARG A 122 21.91 1.53 13.10
CA ARG A 122 21.16 2.78 12.82
C ARG A 122 19.84 2.55 12.07
N HIS A 123 19.78 1.58 11.17
CA HIS A 123 18.58 1.34 10.34
C HIS A 123 17.31 1.08 11.16
N SER A 124 16.16 1.52 10.64
CA SER A 124 14.84 1.21 11.22
C SER A 124 14.56 -0.30 11.22
N LEU A 125 13.57 -0.73 12.01
CA LEU A 125 13.16 -2.14 12.03
C LEU A 125 12.63 -2.60 10.65
N ASP A 126 11.96 -1.72 9.93
CA ASP A 126 11.34 -2.03 8.64
C ASP A 126 12.41 -2.10 7.53
N ARG A 127 13.38 -1.19 7.59
CA ARG A 127 14.59 -1.23 6.76
C ARG A 127 15.38 -2.54 6.96
N LYS A 128 15.58 -2.94 8.23
CA LYS A 128 16.20 -4.22 8.61
C LYS A 128 15.45 -5.44 8.08
N ILE A 129 14.11 -5.40 8.06
CA ILE A 129 13.28 -6.46 7.50
C ILE A 129 13.50 -6.59 6.00
N LEU A 130 13.49 -5.47 5.26
CA LEU A 130 13.71 -5.49 3.82
C LEU A 130 15.11 -5.95 3.43
N GLU A 131 16.17 -5.47 4.08
CA GLU A 131 17.53 -5.93 3.77
C GLU A 131 17.69 -7.45 3.94
N LYS A 132 17.02 -8.06 4.93
CA LYS A 132 16.97 -9.53 5.07
C LYS A 132 16.20 -10.21 3.94
N ILE A 133 15.08 -9.65 3.48
CA ILE A 133 14.31 -10.16 2.34
C ILE A 133 15.18 -10.09 1.06
N LEU A 134 15.82 -8.94 0.81
CA LEU A 134 16.66 -8.72 -0.37
C LEU A 134 17.96 -9.55 -0.33
N ALA A 135 18.51 -9.84 0.85
CA ALA A 135 19.62 -10.78 0.97
C ALA A 135 19.26 -12.17 0.43
N VAL A 136 18.00 -12.62 0.60
CA VAL A 136 17.52 -13.88 0.02
C VAL A 136 17.35 -13.76 -1.50
N THR A 137 16.77 -12.67 -2.02
CA THR A 137 16.58 -12.51 -3.47
C THR A 137 17.91 -12.41 -4.23
N GLN A 138 18.96 -11.86 -3.64
CA GLN A 138 20.31 -11.88 -4.23
C GLN A 138 20.98 -13.26 -4.25
N VAL A 139 20.58 -14.19 -3.38
CA VAL A 139 21.06 -15.59 -3.42
C VAL A 139 20.19 -16.42 -4.37
N HIS A 140 18.91 -16.07 -4.48
CA HIS A 140 17.90 -16.82 -5.22
C HIS A 140 17.01 -15.89 -6.08
N PRO A 141 17.54 -15.29 -7.16
CA PRO A 141 16.81 -14.30 -7.97
C PRO A 141 15.58 -14.86 -8.70
N HIS A 142 15.49 -16.19 -8.84
CA HIS A 142 14.37 -16.89 -9.47
C HIS A 142 13.29 -17.34 -8.48
N TRP A 143 13.41 -17.04 -7.19
CA TRP A 143 12.35 -17.30 -6.20
C TRP A 143 11.48 -16.05 -6.09
N ALA A 144 10.24 -16.15 -6.56
CA ALA A 144 9.32 -15.03 -6.39
C ALA A 144 9.01 -14.86 -4.91
N LEU A 145 9.14 -13.64 -4.39
CA LEU A 145 8.63 -13.32 -3.06
C LEU A 145 7.11 -13.46 -3.07
N ALA A 146 6.54 -13.93 -1.97
CA ALA A 146 5.11 -14.18 -1.81
C ALA A 146 4.57 -13.57 -0.51
N SER A 147 3.25 -13.45 -0.41
CA SER A 147 2.56 -13.11 0.85
C SER A 147 3.17 -11.87 1.53
N ILE A 148 3.41 -11.92 2.85
CA ILE A 148 3.89 -10.77 3.63
C ILE A 148 5.26 -10.25 3.22
N SER A 149 6.13 -11.08 2.62
CA SER A 149 7.43 -10.62 2.10
C SER A 149 7.32 -9.90 0.76
N ALA A 150 6.37 -10.30 -0.10
CA ALA A 150 6.02 -9.48 -1.27
C ALA A 150 5.36 -8.17 -0.83
N ALA A 151 4.44 -8.21 0.15
CA ALA A 151 3.81 -7.01 0.70
C ALA A 151 4.81 -6.00 1.27
N ALA A 152 5.85 -6.47 1.98
CA ALA A 152 6.94 -5.61 2.47
C ALA A 152 7.69 -4.92 1.33
N VAL A 153 8.04 -5.66 0.28
CA VAL A 153 8.73 -5.12 -0.91
C VAL A 153 7.83 -4.18 -1.72
N TYR A 154 6.50 -4.39 -1.70
CA TYR A 154 5.52 -3.43 -2.20
C TYR A 154 5.35 -2.18 -1.31
N GLY A 155 5.93 -2.14 -0.11
CA GLY A 155 5.88 -0.97 0.78
C GLY A 155 5.10 -1.16 2.09
N TYR A 156 4.41 -2.29 2.27
CA TYR A 156 3.70 -2.61 3.52
C TYR A 156 4.54 -3.54 4.43
N VAL A 157 5.37 -2.95 5.29
CA VAL A 157 6.12 -3.72 6.28
C VAL A 157 5.26 -3.99 7.52
N ALA A 158 4.69 -5.19 7.59
CA ALA A 158 3.94 -5.64 8.76
C ALA A 158 4.83 -5.86 10.00
N ARG A 159 4.21 -6.04 11.18
CA ARG A 159 4.90 -6.31 12.45
C ARG A 159 6.00 -7.40 12.32
N ALA A 160 7.19 -7.11 12.86
CA ALA A 160 8.41 -7.90 12.65
C ALA A 160 8.30 -9.42 12.90
N GLY A 161 7.42 -9.88 13.80
CA GLY A 161 7.21 -11.31 14.04
C GLY A 161 6.70 -12.09 12.81
N LEU A 162 6.02 -11.43 11.87
CA LEU A 162 5.58 -12.03 10.60
C LEU A 162 6.73 -12.19 9.61
N HIS A 163 7.82 -11.42 9.76
CA HIS A 163 9.02 -11.46 8.91
C HIS A 163 10.14 -12.30 9.53
N SER A 164 9.80 -13.20 10.45
CA SER A 164 10.73 -14.20 11.02
C SER A 164 11.22 -15.22 9.98
N ARG A 165 10.54 -15.32 8.83
CA ARG A 165 10.99 -16.00 7.61
C ARG A 165 10.68 -15.11 6.40
N VAL A 166 11.43 -15.30 5.32
CA VAL A 166 11.13 -14.73 4.00
C VAL A 166 10.19 -15.68 3.27
N HIS A 167 9.07 -15.18 2.79
CA HIS A 167 8.03 -15.95 2.11
C HIS A 167 8.30 -15.96 0.60
N CYS A 168 8.40 -17.15 0.01
CA CYS A 168 8.63 -17.36 -1.43
C CYS A 168 7.61 -18.33 -2.01
N THR A 169 7.41 -18.27 -3.33
CA THR A 169 6.61 -19.25 -4.07
C THR A 169 7.35 -20.57 -4.28
N ALA A 170 6.58 -21.64 -4.44
CA ALA A 170 6.98 -22.91 -5.02
C ALA A 170 5.83 -23.41 -5.92
N ASP A 171 6.15 -24.24 -6.91
CA ASP A 171 5.20 -24.88 -7.81
C ASP A 171 5.26 -26.42 -7.69
N GLU A 172 4.45 -27.13 -8.49
CA GLU A 172 4.31 -28.60 -8.44
C GLU A 172 5.63 -29.35 -8.74
N HIS A 173 6.60 -28.69 -9.37
CA HIS A 173 7.91 -29.27 -9.73
C HIS A 173 9.03 -28.86 -8.77
N THR A 174 8.73 -28.13 -7.68
CA THR A 174 9.71 -27.61 -6.75
C THR A 174 9.61 -28.31 -5.38
N ALA A 175 10.72 -28.93 -4.94
CA ALA A 175 10.81 -29.50 -3.61
C ALA A 175 10.62 -28.43 -2.52
N SER A 176 9.48 -28.47 -1.82
CA SER A 176 9.08 -27.54 -0.76
C SER A 176 9.78 -27.78 0.59
N ALA A 177 10.74 -28.70 0.63
CA ALA A 177 11.46 -29.11 1.83
C ALA A 177 12.12 -27.91 2.54
N ARG A 178 11.97 -27.87 3.87
CA ARG A 178 12.50 -26.78 4.71
C ARG A 178 14.02 -26.76 4.66
N ARG A 179 14.58 -25.79 3.95
CA ARG A 179 16.04 -25.54 3.93
C ARG A 179 16.45 -24.97 5.29
N SER A 180 17.24 -25.72 6.06
CA SER A 180 17.68 -25.33 7.41
C SER A 180 18.60 -24.10 7.42
N VAL A 181 19.34 -23.89 6.32
CA VAL A 181 20.42 -22.89 6.20
C VAL A 181 19.89 -21.47 5.87
N VAL A 182 18.67 -21.34 5.36
CA VAL A 182 18.09 -20.05 4.92
C VAL A 182 16.73 -19.86 5.60
N PRO A 183 16.41 -18.69 6.17
CA PRO A 183 15.15 -18.46 6.87
C PRO A 183 13.97 -18.26 5.89
N VAL A 184 13.69 -19.24 5.03
CA VAL A 184 12.66 -19.16 3.96
C VAL A 184 11.46 -20.05 4.25
N CYS A 185 10.26 -19.60 3.88
CA CYS A 185 9.02 -20.37 3.85
C CYS A 185 8.52 -20.46 2.42
N PHE A 186 8.16 -21.66 1.95
CA PHE A 186 7.66 -21.87 0.58
C PHE A 186 6.15 -22.07 0.57
N HIS A 187 5.48 -21.41 -0.38
CA HIS A 187 4.03 -21.48 -0.57
C HIS A 187 3.71 -22.00 -1.96
N HIS A 188 2.85 -23.02 -2.04
CA HIS A 188 2.41 -23.52 -3.34
C HIS A 188 1.52 -22.49 -4.05
N VAL A 189 2.01 -22.03 -5.19
CA VAL A 189 1.34 -21.08 -6.08
C VAL A 189 1.51 -21.62 -7.51
N LYS A 190 0.40 -21.99 -8.16
CA LYS A 190 0.40 -22.46 -9.55
C LYS A 190 0.90 -21.34 -10.47
N GLY A 191 1.92 -21.63 -11.29
CA GLY A 191 2.60 -20.60 -12.09
C GLY A 191 3.43 -19.61 -11.28
N GLY A 192 3.71 -19.89 -9.99
CA GLY A 192 4.47 -19.03 -9.09
C GLY A 192 5.98 -19.00 -9.35
N ARG A 193 6.49 -19.67 -10.38
CA ARG A 193 7.91 -19.71 -10.72
C ARG A 193 8.11 -19.37 -12.19
N LEU A 194 9.09 -18.51 -12.48
CA LEU A 194 9.53 -18.27 -13.85
C LEU A 194 10.22 -19.54 -14.37
N ARG A 195 9.63 -20.19 -15.37
CA ARG A 195 10.24 -21.35 -16.06
C ARG A 195 11.31 -20.84 -17.02
N SER A 196 12.55 -21.27 -16.84
CA SER A 196 13.51 -21.35 -17.95
C SER A 196 13.02 -22.46 -18.88
N GLY A 197 12.56 -22.11 -20.08
CA GLY A 197 12.05 -23.05 -21.08
C GLY A 197 10.86 -22.55 -21.90
N GLU A 198 9.96 -21.74 -21.32
CA GLU A 198 8.76 -21.24 -22.02
C GLU A 198 9.06 -19.92 -22.74
N GLY A 199 9.82 -20.01 -23.83
CA GLY A 199 10.27 -18.88 -24.64
C GLY A 199 11.76 -18.56 -24.52
N ASP A 200 12.62 -19.56 -24.30
CA ASP A 200 14.08 -19.38 -24.17
C ASP A 200 14.72 -18.87 -25.48
N ASP A 201 14.82 -17.55 -25.65
CA ASP A 201 16.05 -16.99 -26.20
C ASP A 201 17.13 -17.13 -25.10
N PRO A 202 18.20 -17.92 -25.31
CA PRO A 202 19.29 -18.04 -24.33
C PRO A 202 20.06 -16.73 -24.09
N ARG A 203 19.77 -15.67 -24.85
CA ARG A 203 20.26 -14.29 -24.64
C ARG A 203 19.34 -13.44 -23.74
N ALA A 204 18.14 -13.89 -23.43
CA ALA A 204 17.23 -13.15 -22.54
C ALA A 204 17.87 -13.01 -21.15
N GLU A 205 18.22 -11.79 -20.77
CA GLU A 205 18.88 -11.53 -19.50
C GLU A 205 17.99 -11.98 -18.33
N LYS A 206 18.56 -12.85 -17.48
CA LYS A 206 17.93 -13.25 -16.22
C LYS A 206 17.70 -12.00 -15.37
N PRO A 207 16.52 -11.85 -14.72
CA PRO A 207 16.25 -10.71 -13.86
C PRO A 207 17.37 -10.55 -12.81
N GLN A 208 18.14 -9.47 -12.94
CA GLN A 208 19.12 -9.10 -11.92
C GLN A 208 18.40 -8.23 -10.89
N PRO A 209 18.19 -8.72 -9.65
CA PRO A 209 17.40 -7.99 -8.67
C PRO A 209 18.15 -6.74 -8.24
N CYS A 210 17.67 -5.56 -8.65
CA CYS A 210 18.31 -4.28 -8.37
C CYS A 210 17.97 -3.81 -6.95
N CYS A 211 18.42 -4.60 -5.99
CA CYS A 211 18.13 -4.43 -4.56
C CYS A 211 18.59 -3.06 -4.06
N GLN A 212 19.67 -2.50 -4.63
CA GLN A 212 20.12 -1.16 -4.27
C GLN A 212 19.15 -0.07 -4.71
N THR A 213 18.59 -0.15 -5.93
CA THR A 213 17.59 0.83 -6.38
C THR A 213 16.34 0.75 -5.52
N LEU A 214 15.89 -0.46 -5.15
CA LEU A 214 14.78 -0.59 -4.20
C LEU A 214 15.12 0.03 -2.85
N LEU A 215 16.31 -0.24 -2.29
CA LEU A 215 16.76 0.35 -1.03
C LEU A 215 17.08 1.85 -1.11
N ASN A 216 17.18 2.44 -2.30
CA ASN A 216 17.31 3.88 -2.46
C ASN A 216 15.91 4.54 -2.51
N ALA A 217 14.94 3.90 -3.16
CA ALA A 217 13.54 4.34 -3.18
C ALA A 217 12.81 4.09 -1.84
N PHE A 218 13.19 3.02 -1.13
CA PHE A 218 12.70 2.70 0.21
C PHE A 218 13.67 3.25 1.26
N GLY A 219 13.40 4.47 1.74
CA GLY A 219 14.14 5.11 2.82
C GLY A 219 13.92 4.45 4.18
N GLU A 220 14.39 5.10 5.26
CA GLU A 220 14.30 4.52 6.62
C GLU A 220 12.87 4.26 7.11
N ARG A 221 11.87 4.96 6.56
CA ARG A 221 10.46 4.91 7.03
C ARG A 221 9.47 4.35 5.99
N GLY A 222 9.96 3.82 4.86
CA GLY A 222 9.12 3.41 3.74
C GLY A 222 9.57 4.03 2.42
N TYR A 223 8.76 3.83 1.38
CA TYR A 223 8.80 4.66 0.18
C TYR A 223 8.36 6.10 0.52
N GLU A 224 9.10 7.10 0.03
CA GLU A 224 8.69 8.51 0.14
C GLU A 224 7.47 8.79 -0.75
N ASP A 225 7.50 8.31 -1.99
CA ASP A 225 6.33 8.25 -2.87
C ASP A 225 5.92 6.78 -3.11
N SER A 226 4.77 6.38 -2.58
CA SER A 226 4.23 5.03 -2.82
C SER A 226 3.94 4.72 -4.30
N GLN A 227 3.86 5.72 -5.19
CA GLN A 227 3.75 5.51 -6.63
C GLN A 227 5.05 5.03 -7.28
N ASP A 228 6.22 5.14 -6.63
CA ASP A 228 7.46 4.50 -7.14
C ASP A 228 7.29 2.99 -7.28
N VAL A 229 6.51 2.39 -6.39
CA VAL A 229 6.17 0.96 -6.42
C VAL A 229 5.46 0.60 -7.73
N VAL A 230 4.52 1.44 -8.17
CA VAL A 230 3.76 1.23 -9.41
C VAL A 230 4.64 1.52 -10.63
N ARG A 231 5.39 2.64 -10.61
CA ARG A 231 6.30 3.03 -11.71
C ARG A 231 7.38 1.98 -12.00
N ASN A 232 7.83 1.26 -10.99
CA ASN A 232 8.89 0.24 -11.09
C ASN A 232 8.36 -1.21 -11.06
N TYR A 233 7.05 -1.42 -11.16
CA TYR A 233 6.43 -2.74 -11.25
C TYR A 233 6.09 -3.11 -12.70
N VAL A 234 6.53 -4.29 -13.13
CA VAL A 234 6.22 -4.88 -14.44
C VAL A 234 5.47 -6.19 -14.23
N ALA A 235 4.24 -6.28 -14.72
CA ALA A 235 3.47 -7.53 -14.69
C ALA A 235 4.06 -8.55 -15.67
N LEU A 236 4.25 -9.79 -15.20
CA LEU A 236 4.67 -10.92 -16.05
C LEU A 236 3.51 -11.89 -16.33
N SER A 237 2.61 -12.05 -15.36
CA SER A 237 1.38 -12.82 -15.49
C SER A 237 0.33 -12.31 -14.50
N ASP A 238 -0.83 -12.96 -14.42
CA ASP A 238 -1.80 -12.66 -13.35
C ASP A 238 -1.26 -13.01 -11.95
N THR A 239 -0.18 -13.80 -11.87
CA THR A 239 0.37 -14.41 -10.65
C THR A 239 1.74 -13.85 -10.29
N LEU A 240 2.53 -13.37 -11.25
CA LEU A 240 3.91 -12.87 -11.05
C LEU A 240 4.14 -11.49 -11.67
N GLY A 241 5.12 -10.78 -11.11
CA GLY A 241 5.71 -9.57 -11.70
C GLY A 241 7.15 -9.35 -11.24
N LEU A 242 7.76 -8.31 -11.79
CA LEU A 242 9.06 -7.79 -11.35
C LEU A 242 8.85 -6.43 -10.67
N LEU A 243 9.51 -6.20 -9.53
CA LEU A 243 9.55 -4.91 -8.86
C LEU A 243 11.02 -4.55 -8.62
N PHE A 244 11.53 -3.49 -9.26
CA PHE A 244 12.97 -3.18 -9.28
C PHE A 244 13.85 -4.39 -9.71
N GLY A 245 13.36 -5.20 -10.65
CA GLY A 245 14.02 -6.44 -11.11
C GLY A 245 13.92 -7.64 -10.15
N ILE A 246 13.28 -7.48 -8.98
CA ILE A 246 13.04 -8.57 -8.03
C ILE A 246 11.75 -9.29 -8.42
N LEU A 247 11.81 -10.62 -8.51
CA LEU A 247 10.62 -11.44 -8.80
C LEU A 247 9.68 -11.46 -7.57
N VAL A 248 8.42 -11.14 -7.79
CA VAL A 248 7.36 -11.08 -6.76
C VAL A 248 6.07 -11.70 -7.26
N THR A 249 5.21 -12.17 -6.36
CA THR A 249 3.80 -12.43 -6.68
C THR A 249 3.11 -11.12 -7.05
N SER A 250 2.22 -11.14 -8.04
CA SER A 250 1.45 -9.96 -8.47
C SER A 250 0.69 -9.31 -7.31
N PRO A 251 0.26 -8.04 -7.41
CA PRO A 251 -0.46 -7.35 -6.33
C PRO A 251 -1.68 -8.15 -5.84
N LEU A 252 -2.54 -8.61 -6.76
CA LEU A 252 -3.72 -9.43 -6.44
C LEU A 252 -3.35 -10.81 -5.86
N GLN A 253 -2.30 -11.46 -6.37
CA GLN A 253 -1.82 -12.74 -5.82
C GLN A 253 -1.25 -12.57 -4.41
N THR A 254 -0.55 -11.46 -4.15
CA THR A 254 -0.02 -11.10 -2.83
C THR A 254 -1.16 -10.87 -1.83
N MET A 255 -2.19 -10.11 -2.22
CA MET A 255 -3.41 -9.93 -1.41
C MET A 255 -4.08 -11.28 -1.09
N PHE A 256 -4.21 -12.16 -2.10
CA PHE A 256 -4.80 -13.49 -1.96
C PHE A 256 -3.96 -14.44 -1.09
N ASP A 257 -2.63 -14.30 -1.09
CA ASP A 257 -1.75 -15.08 -0.23
C ASP A 257 -1.81 -14.58 1.22
N CYS A 258 -1.72 -13.27 1.44
CA CYS A 258 -1.93 -12.65 2.75
C CYS A 258 -3.29 -13.05 3.36
N ALA A 259 -4.38 -12.93 2.59
CA ALA A 259 -5.74 -13.27 3.01
C ALA A 259 -5.95 -14.74 3.43
N ARG A 260 -5.09 -15.67 2.98
CA ARG A 260 -5.20 -17.10 3.32
C ARG A 260 -4.24 -17.55 4.41
N MET A 261 -3.11 -16.88 4.53
CA MET A 261 -1.97 -17.28 5.37
C MET A 261 -1.89 -16.49 6.68
N LEU A 262 -2.40 -15.26 6.72
CA LEU A 262 -2.30 -14.36 7.88
C LEU A 262 -3.63 -14.24 8.63
N PRO A 263 -3.61 -14.06 9.97
CA PRO A 263 -4.78 -13.66 10.74
C PRO A 263 -5.47 -12.44 10.10
N PHE A 264 -6.79 -12.34 10.20
CA PHE A 264 -7.55 -11.30 9.49
C PHE A 264 -7.04 -9.87 9.78
N SER A 265 -6.75 -9.56 11.05
CA SER A 265 -6.16 -8.29 11.47
C SER A 265 -4.75 -8.04 10.94
N ASP A 266 -3.96 -9.06 10.63
CA ASP A 266 -2.67 -8.90 9.94
C ASP A 266 -2.82 -8.85 8.40
N ALA A 267 -3.85 -9.49 7.86
CA ALA A 267 -4.09 -9.60 6.42
C ALA A 267 -4.72 -8.34 5.81
N LEU A 268 -5.75 -7.78 6.46
CA LEU A 268 -6.51 -6.65 5.93
C LEU A 268 -5.62 -5.41 5.66
N PRO A 269 -4.70 -4.99 6.56
CA PRO A 269 -3.81 -3.86 6.29
C PRO A 269 -2.92 -4.03 5.06
N ALA A 270 -2.34 -5.22 4.87
CA ALA A 270 -1.56 -5.51 3.67
C ALA A 270 -2.43 -5.42 2.40
N CYS A 271 -3.68 -5.88 2.48
CA CYS A 271 -4.58 -5.88 1.33
C CYS A 271 -5.12 -4.48 0.99
N ASP A 272 -5.48 -3.67 1.99
CA ASP A 272 -5.87 -2.27 1.80
C ASP A 272 -4.74 -1.46 1.19
N TYR A 273 -3.53 -1.57 1.74
CA TYR A 273 -2.35 -0.86 1.24
C TYR A 273 -2.07 -1.21 -0.23
N ILE A 274 -2.02 -2.49 -0.58
CA ILE A 274 -1.78 -2.93 -1.97
C ILE A 274 -2.91 -2.46 -2.89
N ALA A 275 -4.18 -2.53 -2.43
CA ALA A 275 -5.32 -2.04 -3.22
C ALA A 275 -5.28 -0.53 -3.45
N ARG A 276 -4.83 0.25 -2.46
CA ARG A 276 -4.63 1.70 -2.58
C ARG A 276 -3.49 2.05 -3.54
N VAL A 277 -2.32 1.45 -3.36
CA VAL A 277 -1.13 1.75 -4.20
C VAL A 277 -1.37 1.37 -5.66
N PHE A 278 -1.94 0.19 -5.93
CA PHE A 278 -2.19 -0.30 -7.29
C PHE A 278 -3.59 0.02 -7.84
N CYS A 279 -4.36 0.90 -7.19
CA CYS A 279 -5.72 1.30 -7.61
C CYS A 279 -6.67 0.12 -7.92
N ILE A 280 -6.59 -0.96 -7.13
CA ILE A 280 -7.28 -2.23 -7.39
C ILE A 280 -8.77 -2.12 -7.02
N SER A 281 -9.65 -2.29 -8.01
CA SER A 281 -11.10 -2.26 -7.80
C SER A 281 -11.64 -3.54 -7.13
N ARG A 282 -12.82 -3.42 -6.51
CA ARG A 282 -13.54 -4.59 -5.95
C ARG A 282 -13.89 -5.64 -7.01
N ASP A 283 -14.05 -5.23 -8.27
CA ASP A 283 -14.37 -6.13 -9.38
C ASP A 283 -13.12 -6.87 -9.90
N ALA A 284 -11.97 -6.20 -9.99
CA ALA A 284 -10.69 -6.87 -10.26
C ALA A 284 -10.38 -7.96 -9.21
N ILE A 285 -10.68 -7.70 -7.92
CA ILE A 285 -10.59 -8.70 -6.85
C ILE A 285 -11.55 -9.88 -7.09
N ARG A 286 -12.80 -9.62 -7.49
CA ARG A 286 -13.80 -10.67 -7.77
C ARG A 286 -13.38 -11.57 -8.93
N GLU A 287 -13.03 -10.98 -10.07
CA GLU A 287 -12.56 -11.70 -11.27
C GLU A 287 -11.33 -12.58 -10.97
N PHE A 288 -10.37 -12.02 -10.22
CA PHE A 288 -9.16 -12.71 -9.81
C PHE A 288 -9.46 -13.96 -8.94
N LEU A 289 -10.45 -13.85 -8.05
CA LEU A 289 -10.90 -14.93 -7.17
C LEU A 289 -11.76 -15.97 -7.90
N ASP A 290 -12.46 -15.59 -8.97
CA ASP A 290 -13.22 -16.52 -9.79
C ASP A 290 -12.33 -17.41 -10.68
N LYS A 291 -11.15 -16.91 -11.09
CA LYS A 291 -10.10 -17.71 -11.73
C LYS A 291 -9.42 -18.71 -10.77
N ARG A 292 -9.61 -18.55 -9.45
CA ARG A 292 -8.95 -19.35 -8.37
C ARG A 292 -9.90 -20.31 -7.65
N ARG A 293 -10.93 -20.81 -8.36
CA ARG A 293 -11.80 -21.89 -7.90
C ARG A 293 -10.97 -23.15 -7.59
N GLY A 294 -11.32 -23.84 -6.51
CA GLY A 294 -10.58 -25.01 -6.02
C GLY A 294 -9.31 -24.72 -5.22
N CYS A 295 -8.74 -23.50 -5.28
CA CYS A 295 -7.54 -23.18 -4.49
C CYS A 295 -7.78 -23.30 -2.98
N TRP A 296 -6.77 -23.77 -2.24
CA TRP A 296 -6.80 -23.86 -0.78
C TRP A 296 -7.27 -22.55 -0.15
N LYS A 297 -8.22 -22.63 0.80
CA LYS A 297 -8.86 -21.50 1.50
C LYS A 297 -9.55 -20.43 0.61
N ILE A 298 -9.88 -20.70 -0.66
CA ILE A 298 -10.56 -19.72 -1.54
C ILE A 298 -11.80 -19.06 -0.92
N ARG A 299 -12.67 -19.82 -0.22
CA ARG A 299 -13.87 -19.24 0.43
C ARG A 299 -13.53 -18.25 1.54
N TYR A 300 -12.46 -18.51 2.31
CA TYR A 300 -11.99 -17.58 3.33
C TYR A 300 -11.31 -16.36 2.70
N ALA A 301 -10.54 -16.54 1.63
CA ALA A 301 -9.98 -15.40 0.89
C ALA A 301 -11.07 -14.46 0.37
N ARG A 302 -12.17 -15.00 -0.19
CA ARG A 302 -13.35 -14.20 -0.59
C ARG A 302 -14.01 -13.47 0.59
N PHE A 303 -14.02 -14.06 1.79
CA PHE A 303 -14.49 -13.40 3.00
C PHE A 303 -13.58 -12.23 3.42
N VAL A 304 -12.26 -12.47 3.53
CA VAL A 304 -11.28 -11.44 3.93
C VAL A 304 -11.24 -10.29 2.92
N LEU A 305 -11.08 -10.60 1.64
CA LEU A 305 -10.94 -9.62 0.56
C LEU A 305 -12.25 -8.85 0.29
N GLY A 306 -13.40 -9.35 0.78
CA GLY A 306 -14.65 -8.59 0.78
C GLY A 306 -14.60 -7.33 1.65
N PHE A 307 -13.73 -7.29 2.68
CA PHE A 307 -13.57 -6.14 3.58
C PHE A 307 -12.48 -5.15 3.16
N VAL A 308 -11.76 -5.43 2.08
CA VAL A 308 -10.73 -4.52 1.53
C VAL A 308 -11.38 -3.20 1.15
N ASP A 309 -10.75 -2.10 1.55
CA ASP A 309 -11.15 -0.74 1.20
C ASP A 309 -9.90 0.13 1.04
N ALA A 310 -9.64 0.53 -0.21
CA ALA A 310 -8.46 1.30 -0.61
C ALA A 310 -8.43 2.73 -0.04
N ARG A 311 -9.49 3.18 0.66
CA ARG A 311 -9.54 4.48 1.34
C ARG A 311 -8.81 4.50 2.69
N SER A 312 -8.36 3.36 3.21
CA SER A 312 -7.50 3.35 4.41
C SER A 312 -6.11 3.87 4.05
N GLU A 313 -5.63 4.89 4.76
CA GLU A 313 -4.40 5.58 4.40
C GLU A 313 -3.19 4.93 5.08
N SER A 314 -3.29 4.62 6.36
CA SER A 314 -2.26 3.92 7.12
C SER A 314 -2.60 2.46 7.44
N GLY A 315 -1.56 1.64 7.62
CA GLY A 315 -1.72 0.27 8.13
C GLY A 315 -2.24 0.20 9.57
N GLY A 316 -2.08 1.28 10.34
CA GLY A 316 -2.66 1.41 11.68
C GLY A 316 -4.17 1.54 11.63
N GLU A 317 -4.69 2.35 10.70
CA GLU A 317 -6.13 2.44 10.45
C GLU A 317 -6.73 1.10 10.03
N SER A 318 -6.15 0.45 9.01
CA SER A 318 -6.65 -0.85 8.54
C SER A 318 -6.64 -1.90 9.66
N PHE A 319 -5.66 -1.86 10.57
CA PHE A 319 -5.57 -2.75 11.73
C PHE A 319 -6.68 -2.45 12.74
N CYS A 320 -6.97 -1.17 12.98
CA CYS A 320 -8.09 -0.71 13.78
C CYS A 320 -9.45 -1.16 13.18
N ARG A 321 -9.67 -0.90 11.89
CA ARG A 321 -10.86 -1.35 11.15
C ARG A 321 -11.02 -2.87 11.19
N ALA A 322 -9.92 -3.63 11.09
CA ALA A 322 -9.97 -5.07 11.24
C ALA A 322 -10.48 -5.50 12.63
N ARG A 323 -10.03 -4.85 13.71
CA ARG A 323 -10.55 -5.10 15.07
C ARG A 323 -12.03 -4.74 15.22
N MET A 324 -12.47 -3.65 14.60
CA MET A 324 -13.89 -3.27 14.57
C MET A 324 -14.74 -4.39 13.92
N ILE A 325 -14.27 -4.91 12.78
CA ILE A 325 -14.94 -5.99 12.03
C ILE A 325 -14.95 -7.31 12.83
N GLU A 326 -13.81 -7.70 13.43
CA GLU A 326 -13.68 -8.88 14.31
C GLU A 326 -14.65 -8.81 15.50
N SER A 327 -14.84 -7.61 16.06
CA SER A 327 -15.67 -7.37 17.25
C SER A 327 -17.17 -7.23 16.95
N GLY A 328 -17.55 -7.16 15.67
CA GLY A 328 -18.95 -7.12 15.24
C GLY A 328 -19.55 -5.72 15.07
N PHE A 329 -18.74 -4.68 14.99
CA PHE A 329 -19.24 -3.34 14.63
C PHE A 329 -19.66 -3.28 13.16
N ALA A 330 -20.57 -2.36 12.85
CA ALA A 330 -20.91 -1.96 11.49
C ALA A 330 -19.68 -1.36 10.79
N LEU A 331 -19.62 -1.45 9.47
CA LEU A 331 -18.52 -0.87 8.72
C LEU A 331 -18.63 0.66 8.74
N PRO A 332 -17.57 1.40 9.10
CA PRO A 332 -17.55 2.85 8.93
C PRO A 332 -17.45 3.25 7.46
N GLU A 333 -17.96 4.43 7.15
CA GLU A 333 -17.50 5.22 6.01
C GLU A 333 -16.07 5.71 6.33
N LEU A 334 -15.13 5.54 5.39
CA LEU A 334 -13.73 5.90 5.59
C LEU A 334 -13.40 7.27 4.99
N GLN A 335 -12.50 8.00 5.66
CA GLN A 335 -11.91 9.26 5.19
C GLN A 335 -12.98 10.26 4.70
N GLN A 336 -14.01 10.48 5.52
CA GLN A 336 -15.14 11.35 5.19
C GLN A 336 -14.85 12.80 5.56
N SER A 337 -15.01 13.70 4.58
CA SER A 337 -14.90 15.15 4.77
C SER A 337 -16.27 15.79 5.02
N MET A 338 -16.32 16.71 5.98
CA MET A 338 -17.48 17.56 6.32
C MET A 338 -17.06 19.03 6.23
N ALA A 339 -17.98 19.94 5.92
CA ALA A 339 -17.70 21.38 5.96
C ALA A 339 -17.41 21.82 7.40
N ASN A 340 -16.33 22.56 7.63
CA ASN A 340 -15.97 23.06 8.96
C ASN A 340 -16.80 24.32 9.30
N PRO A 341 -17.70 24.32 10.30
CA PRO A 341 -18.52 25.48 10.62
C PRO A 341 -17.73 26.61 11.30
N LEU A 342 -16.52 26.33 11.80
CA LEU A 342 -15.60 27.31 12.38
C LEU A 342 -14.59 27.86 11.35
N SER A 343 -14.71 27.44 10.09
CA SER A 343 -13.85 27.89 8.99
C SER A 343 -13.99 29.40 8.78
N ALA A 344 -12.93 30.14 9.08
CA ALA A 344 -12.93 31.62 9.08
C ALA A 344 -11.78 32.22 8.24
N PRO A 345 -11.67 31.91 6.92
CA PRO A 345 -10.50 32.26 6.09
C PRO A 345 -10.36 33.77 5.85
N GLU A 346 -11.45 34.53 5.91
CA GLU A 346 -11.46 35.99 5.76
C GLU A 346 -10.88 36.75 6.96
N PHE A 347 -10.66 36.10 8.10
CA PHE A 347 -10.07 36.73 9.27
C PHE A 347 -8.59 36.38 9.43
N ILE A 348 -7.73 37.40 9.45
CA ILE A 348 -6.34 37.27 9.93
C ILE A 348 -6.38 37.03 11.45
N THR A 349 -6.57 35.78 11.84
CA THR A 349 -6.65 35.35 13.24
C THR A 349 -5.50 34.42 13.60
N THR A 350 -5.21 34.37 14.90
CA THR A 350 -4.46 33.27 15.53
C THR A 350 -5.27 31.97 15.65
N SER A 351 -6.53 31.93 15.15
CA SER A 351 -7.34 30.71 15.21
C SER A 351 -6.86 29.68 14.18
N ARG A 352 -6.80 28.41 14.56
CA ARG A 352 -6.26 27.35 13.71
C ARG A 352 -7.33 26.76 12.77
N TYR A 353 -8.55 27.31 12.79
CA TYR A 353 -9.70 26.94 11.95
C TYR A 353 -9.60 27.49 10.50
N THR A 354 -8.43 27.42 9.89
CA THR A 354 -8.19 27.88 8.51
C THR A 354 -8.64 26.87 7.45
N THR A 355 -9.00 25.64 7.85
CA THR A 355 -9.39 24.56 6.95
C THR A 355 -10.90 24.55 6.68
N MET A 356 -11.28 24.57 5.39
CA MET A 356 -12.68 24.58 4.96
C MET A 356 -13.44 23.28 5.31
N THR A 357 -12.70 22.18 5.52
CA THR A 357 -13.28 20.86 5.76
C THR A 357 -12.56 20.07 6.85
N MET A 358 -13.33 19.33 7.64
CA MET A 358 -12.86 18.35 8.63
C MET A 358 -12.98 16.94 8.05
N ARG A 359 -11.86 16.23 7.87
CA ARG A 359 -11.82 14.85 7.36
C ARG A 359 -11.53 13.84 8.48
N THR A 360 -12.39 12.85 8.68
CA THR A 360 -12.30 11.86 9.78
C THR A 360 -11.99 10.46 9.26
N ASP A 361 -11.20 9.67 10.02
CA ASP A 361 -10.77 8.33 9.59
C ASP A 361 -11.94 7.35 9.46
N TYR A 362 -12.84 7.37 10.45
CA TYR A 362 -14.06 6.54 10.48
C TYR A 362 -15.27 7.40 10.80
N MET A 363 -16.37 7.13 10.09
CA MET A 363 -17.65 7.77 10.33
C MET A 363 -18.78 6.74 10.28
N TRP A 364 -19.71 6.84 11.24
CA TRP A 364 -20.99 6.12 11.22
C TRP A 364 -22.12 7.14 11.26
N ARG A 365 -23.01 7.09 10.27
CA ARG A 365 -24.23 7.89 10.21
C ARG A 365 -25.41 7.09 10.76
N GLY A 366 -26.31 7.77 11.46
CA GLY A 366 -27.46 7.16 12.13
C GLY A 366 -28.32 8.22 12.79
N THR A 367 -28.95 7.88 13.93
CA THR A 367 -29.68 8.85 14.77
C THR A 367 -28.77 9.92 15.37
N LYS A 368 -27.50 9.59 15.59
CA LYS A 368 -26.40 10.53 15.81
C LYS A 368 -25.23 10.19 14.88
N THR A 369 -24.45 11.20 14.52
CA THR A 369 -23.19 11.00 13.79
C THR A 369 -22.09 10.64 14.79
N ILE A 370 -21.39 9.54 14.55
CA ILE A 370 -20.23 9.15 15.35
C ILE A 370 -19.01 9.17 14.44
N VAL A 371 -17.95 9.85 14.88
CA VAL A 371 -16.65 9.88 14.21
C VAL A 371 -15.59 9.28 15.13
N ALA A 372 -14.64 8.57 14.54
CA ALA A 372 -13.47 8.11 15.27
C ALA A 372 -12.19 8.44 14.51
N GLU A 373 -11.15 8.82 15.24
CA GLU A 373 -9.83 9.13 14.69
C GLU A 373 -8.80 8.14 15.25
N PHE A 374 -7.83 7.76 14.41
CA PHE A 374 -6.77 6.85 14.79
C PHE A 374 -5.47 7.61 15.10
N ASP A 375 -5.08 7.57 16.38
CA ASP A 375 -3.91 8.28 16.88
C ASP A 375 -2.68 7.38 16.98
N GLY A 376 -1.88 7.44 15.92
CA GLY A 376 -0.50 7.01 15.93
C GLY A 376 0.38 7.96 16.75
N GLN A 377 1.18 7.41 17.66
CA GLN A 377 2.09 8.19 18.53
C GLN A 377 3.15 9.00 17.76
N CYS A 378 3.41 8.66 16.48
CA CYS A 378 4.27 9.46 15.61
C CYS A 378 3.75 10.89 15.39
N LYS A 379 2.43 11.14 15.45
CA LYS A 379 1.84 12.49 15.28
C LYS A 379 2.46 13.53 16.23
N TYR A 380 2.86 13.12 17.44
CA TYR A 380 3.33 14.03 18.50
C TYR A 380 4.85 14.05 18.70
N ASN A 381 5.57 13.07 18.14
CA ASN A 381 7.00 12.84 18.43
C ASN A 381 7.87 12.86 17.16
N ASP A 382 7.28 12.82 15.97
CA ASP A 382 8.00 12.82 14.70
C ASP A 382 7.98 14.23 14.11
N SER A 383 9.15 14.85 13.94
CA SER A 383 9.28 16.22 13.45
C SER A 383 8.66 16.42 12.07
N THR A 384 8.63 15.39 11.20
CA THR A 384 7.98 15.51 9.89
C THR A 384 6.46 15.49 10.01
N MET A 385 5.89 14.76 10.98
CA MET A 385 4.44 14.75 11.23
C MET A 385 3.99 16.05 11.90
N ILE A 386 4.74 16.54 12.88
CA ILE A 386 4.52 17.83 13.56
C ILE A 386 4.52 18.97 12.53
N ALA A 387 5.54 19.05 11.68
CA ALA A 387 5.62 20.06 10.61
C ALA A 387 4.49 19.91 9.56
N SER A 388 4.00 18.69 9.29
CA SER A 388 2.94 18.45 8.30
C SER A 388 1.59 19.11 8.64
N VAL A 389 1.34 19.37 9.94
CA VAL A 389 0.15 20.09 10.42
C VAL A 389 0.45 21.56 10.78
N GLY A 390 1.64 22.06 10.44
CA GLY A 390 2.07 23.43 10.72
C GLY A 390 2.41 23.70 12.20
N ALA A 391 2.56 22.65 13.01
CA ALA A 391 2.95 22.78 14.41
C ALA A 391 4.48 22.91 14.57
N ARG A 392 4.92 23.52 15.67
CA ARG A 392 6.33 23.63 16.08
C ARG A 392 6.77 22.45 16.94
N ASP A 393 5.86 21.93 17.77
CA ASP A 393 6.11 20.84 18.72
C ASP A 393 4.86 19.97 18.93
N GLY A 394 4.99 18.93 19.76
CA GLY A 394 3.91 17.99 20.05
C GLY A 394 2.81 18.52 20.98
N ASP A 395 3.01 19.63 21.68
CA ASP A 395 1.96 20.28 22.49
C ASP A 395 1.06 21.13 21.59
N GLU A 396 1.64 21.84 20.63
CA GLU A 396 0.89 22.55 19.59
C GLU A 396 0.04 21.59 18.71
N VAL A 397 0.51 20.36 18.46
CA VAL A 397 -0.32 19.31 17.83
C VAL A 397 -1.53 18.93 18.70
N ARG A 398 -1.41 18.96 20.05
CA ARG A 398 -2.53 18.68 20.96
C ARG A 398 -3.53 19.83 20.99
N GLU A 399 -3.08 21.08 20.93
CA GLU A 399 -3.95 22.25 20.78
C GLU A 399 -4.77 22.17 19.49
N ILE A 400 -4.11 21.91 18.35
CA ILE A 400 -4.77 21.70 17.05
C ILE A 400 -5.82 20.59 17.13
N GLN A 401 -5.52 19.48 17.81
CA GLN A 401 -6.48 18.38 17.97
C GLN A 401 -7.66 18.76 18.89
N ALA A 402 -7.45 19.53 19.96
CA ALA A 402 -8.52 19.98 20.85
C ALA A 402 -9.46 20.99 20.17
N GLU A 403 -8.93 21.90 19.35
CA GLU A 403 -9.71 22.79 18.48
C GLU A 403 -10.52 21.96 17.46
N ARG A 404 -9.87 20.99 16.81
CA ARG A 404 -10.51 20.06 15.87
C ARG A 404 -11.67 19.27 16.50
N ASP A 405 -11.49 18.75 17.71
CA ASP A 405 -12.53 18.04 18.47
C ASP A 405 -13.70 18.97 18.82
N THR A 406 -13.42 20.23 19.13
CA THR A 406 -14.43 21.27 19.36
C THR A 406 -15.27 21.50 18.11
N ALA A 407 -14.64 21.65 16.94
CA ALA A 407 -15.34 21.80 15.65
C ALA A 407 -16.22 20.58 15.33
N LEU A 408 -15.70 19.36 15.52
CA LEU A 408 -16.45 18.12 15.32
C LEU A 408 -17.66 18.02 16.27
N THR A 409 -17.49 18.40 17.54
CA THR A 409 -18.57 18.44 18.53
C THR A 409 -19.65 19.46 18.16
N MET A 410 -19.26 20.65 17.69
CA MET A 410 -20.21 21.68 17.22
C MET A 410 -20.98 21.27 15.96
N MET A 411 -20.43 20.37 15.14
CA MET A 411 -21.18 19.70 14.04
C MET A 411 -22.13 18.59 14.53
N GLY A 412 -22.30 18.40 15.84
CA GLY A 412 -23.14 17.35 16.42
C GLY A 412 -22.55 15.94 16.29
N CYS A 413 -21.23 15.82 16.12
CA CYS A 413 -20.57 14.52 16.07
C CYS A 413 -20.13 14.06 17.47
N GLU A 414 -20.39 12.79 17.77
CA GLU A 414 -19.73 12.09 18.88
C GLU A 414 -18.30 11.72 18.44
N VAL A 415 -17.28 12.28 19.09
CA VAL A 415 -15.87 12.10 18.73
C VAL A 415 -15.21 11.00 19.59
N VAL A 416 -14.52 10.05 18.95
CA VAL A 416 -13.88 8.91 19.64
C VAL A 416 -12.43 8.75 19.20
N HIS A 417 -11.50 9.13 20.07
CA HIS A 417 -10.06 8.92 19.83
C HIS A 417 -9.60 7.50 20.15
N VAL A 418 -8.94 6.87 19.18
CA VAL A 418 -8.45 5.50 19.26
C VAL A 418 -6.94 5.47 19.08
N THR A 419 -6.23 5.13 20.15
CA THR A 419 -4.77 5.00 20.10
C THR A 419 -4.34 3.63 19.57
N TYR A 420 -3.11 3.50 19.07
CA TYR A 420 -2.54 2.18 18.76
C TYR A 420 -2.61 1.18 19.93
N ALA A 421 -2.47 1.65 21.18
CA ALA A 421 -2.54 0.81 22.37
C ALA A 421 -3.95 0.22 22.58
N ASP A 422 -5.01 0.99 22.32
CA ASP A 422 -6.41 0.55 22.44
C ASP A 422 -6.73 -0.64 21.54
N VAL A 423 -6.09 -0.70 20.36
CA VAL A 423 -6.28 -1.69 19.31
C VAL A 423 -5.34 -2.90 19.48
N ARG A 424 -4.08 -2.65 19.87
CA ARG A 424 -3.02 -3.66 19.87
C ARG A 424 -3.06 -4.60 21.07
N TYR A 425 -3.39 -4.10 22.26
CA TYR A 425 -3.35 -4.86 23.51
C TYR A 425 -4.72 -5.44 23.86
N SER A 426 -4.73 -6.50 24.70
CA SER A 426 -5.97 -7.14 25.16
C SER A 426 -6.97 -7.49 24.04
N SER A 427 -6.47 -7.82 22.84
CA SER A 427 -7.28 -8.08 21.63
C SER A 427 -8.32 -6.99 21.30
N GLY A 428 -8.02 -5.72 21.57
CA GLY A 428 -8.91 -4.60 21.26
C GLY A 428 -10.01 -4.37 22.31
N ARG A 429 -9.94 -4.93 23.53
CA ARG A 429 -10.96 -4.69 24.57
C ARG A 429 -11.18 -3.21 24.90
N SER A 430 -10.13 -2.38 24.87
CA SER A 430 -10.27 -0.94 25.11
C SER A 430 -11.03 -0.25 23.97
N LEU A 431 -10.62 -0.48 22.72
CA LEU A 431 -11.35 -0.08 21.51
C LEU A 431 -12.83 -0.45 21.61
N ASN A 432 -13.13 -1.71 21.91
CA ASN A 432 -14.50 -2.21 21.99
C ASN A 432 -15.34 -1.51 23.07
N ARG A 433 -14.72 -1.14 24.21
CA ARG A 433 -15.38 -0.38 25.27
C ARG A 433 -15.66 1.05 24.85
N LYS A 434 -14.69 1.73 24.22
CA LYS A 434 -14.85 3.10 23.68
C LYS A 434 -15.98 3.16 22.65
N LEU A 435 -15.94 2.32 21.61
CA LEU A 435 -16.94 2.33 20.54
C LEU A 435 -18.35 1.97 21.04
N ARG A 436 -18.49 1.06 22.01
CA ARG A 436 -19.79 0.75 22.64
C ARG A 436 -20.33 1.90 23.47
N ALA A 437 -19.47 2.57 24.27
CA ALA A 437 -19.87 3.72 25.06
C ALA A 437 -20.33 4.88 24.16
N ALA A 438 -19.64 5.10 23.05
CA ALA A 438 -20.03 6.05 22.00
C ALA A 438 -21.32 5.64 21.24
N GLY A 439 -21.81 4.42 21.40
CA GLY A 439 -23.01 3.92 20.72
C GLY A 439 -22.80 3.53 19.25
N VAL A 440 -21.58 3.18 18.85
CA VAL A 440 -21.27 2.75 17.47
C VAL A 440 -22.14 1.55 17.10
N PRO A 441 -22.87 1.59 15.97
CA PRO A 441 -23.78 0.53 15.60
C PRO A 441 -23.05 -0.80 15.41
N GLU A 442 -23.61 -1.88 15.95
CA GLU A 442 -23.14 -3.23 15.72
C GLU A 442 -24.02 -3.96 14.69
N VAL A 443 -23.45 -4.90 13.95
CA VAL A 443 -24.21 -5.69 12.96
C VAL A 443 -25.17 -6.68 13.63
N SER A 444 -26.08 -7.26 12.85
CA SER A 444 -27.02 -8.27 13.36
C SER A 444 -26.29 -9.47 14.00
N TYR A 445 -26.95 -10.13 14.95
CA TYR A 445 -26.43 -11.34 15.61
C TYR A 445 -25.90 -12.37 14.61
N TRP A 446 -26.66 -12.62 13.53
CA TRP A 446 -26.28 -13.56 12.47
C TRP A 446 -25.03 -13.15 11.69
N GLU A 447 -24.84 -11.85 11.43
CA GLU A 447 -23.62 -11.37 10.78
C GLU A 447 -22.40 -11.45 11.73
N LYS A 448 -22.57 -11.16 13.03
CA LYS A 448 -21.52 -11.40 14.04
C LYS A 448 -21.14 -12.88 14.10
N TYR A 449 -22.13 -13.77 14.16
CA TYR A 449 -21.93 -15.22 14.14
C TYR A 449 -21.19 -15.67 12.87
N ARG A 450 -21.65 -15.23 11.69
CA ARG A 450 -21.01 -15.50 10.39
C ARG A 450 -19.55 -15.07 10.39
N ARG A 451 -19.24 -13.84 10.82
CA ARG A 451 -17.86 -13.33 10.92
C ARG A 451 -17.01 -14.18 11.86
N LYS A 452 -17.46 -14.40 13.11
CA LYS A 452 -16.76 -15.24 14.10
C LYS A 452 -16.49 -16.65 13.56
N HIS A 453 -17.48 -17.29 12.93
CA HIS A 453 -17.35 -18.63 12.34
C HIS A 453 -16.28 -18.68 11.24
N TRP A 454 -16.23 -17.70 10.32
CA TRP A 454 -15.18 -17.63 9.29
C TRP A 454 -13.79 -17.38 9.88
N LEU A 455 -13.68 -16.49 10.86
CA LEU A 455 -12.42 -16.14 11.52
C LEU A 455 -11.86 -17.33 12.34
N ALA A 456 -12.70 -18.00 13.13
CA ALA A 456 -12.32 -19.13 13.97
C ALA A 456 -11.82 -20.34 13.16
N ARG A 457 -12.49 -20.67 12.04
CA ARG A 457 -12.15 -21.83 11.19
C ARG A 457 -10.81 -21.70 10.47
N SER A 458 -10.28 -20.49 10.29
CA SER A 458 -9.05 -20.28 9.50
C SER A 458 -7.76 -20.39 10.28
N PHE A 459 -7.79 -20.17 11.60
CA PHE A 459 -6.58 -20.14 12.46
C PHE A 459 -6.70 -20.99 13.74
N HIS A 460 -7.76 -21.79 13.87
CA HIS A 460 -8.04 -22.61 15.08
C HIS A 460 -8.06 -21.78 16.38
N ALA A 461 -8.42 -20.50 16.27
CA ALA A 461 -8.43 -19.55 17.38
C ALA A 461 -9.58 -19.88 18.34
N ARG A 462 -9.34 -20.79 19.30
CA ARG A 462 -10.32 -21.25 20.30
C ARG A 462 -10.96 -20.09 21.09
N SER A 463 -10.26 -18.97 21.25
CA SER A 463 -10.77 -17.74 21.87
C SER A 463 -11.91 -17.06 21.12
N LEU A 464 -12.05 -17.29 19.80
CA LEU A 464 -13.17 -16.76 18.98
C LEU A 464 -14.37 -17.71 18.94
N MET A 465 -14.26 -18.92 19.48
CA MET A 465 -15.35 -19.91 19.51
C MET A 465 -16.26 -19.81 20.74
N ARG A 466 -15.88 -19.03 21.76
CA ARG A 466 -16.78 -18.73 22.88
C ARG A 466 -17.69 -17.57 22.51
N LEU A 467 -18.95 -17.90 22.27
CA LEU A 467 -20.06 -17.02 22.54
C LEU A 467 -20.37 -17.21 24.02
N GLU A 468 -19.96 -16.25 24.83
CA GLU A 468 -20.63 -15.92 26.09
C GLU A 468 -21.80 -14.99 25.75
#